data_AF-A0AAW5TF95-F1
#
_entry.id   AF-A0AAW5TF95-F1
#
_cell.length_a   1.000
_cell.length_b   1.000
_cell.length_c   1.000
_cell.angle_alpha   90.00
_cell.angle_beta   90.00
_cell.angle_gamma   90.00
#
_symmetry.space_group_name_H-M   'P 1'
#
loop_
_entity.id
_entity.type
_entity.pdbx_description
1 polymer ?
#
loop_
_entity_poly.entity_id
_entity_poly.type
_entity_poly.pdbx_seq_one_letter_code
_entity_poly.pdbx_strand_id
1 'polypeptide(L)'
;TINFLRSPIGRATLSVREDEIAAESVGVNTTKIKVIAFVFGAMTASIAGSLQAGFIGSVVPKDYTFINSINVLIIVVFGGLGSMTGTIVAAIVLGILNMVLQNVASIRMIIYSLALILVMIFRPGGLLGTWELSLSRFFKKDKEVN
;
A
#
# COMPACT_ATOMS: atom_id res chain seq x y z
N THR A 1 3.10 9.62 -4.23
CA THR A 1 1.97 8.98 -4.93
C THR A 1 0.76 9.89 -5.12
N ILE A 2 0.41 10.76 -4.16
CA ILE A 2 -0.75 11.68 -4.28
C ILE A 2 -0.65 12.60 -5.52
N ASN A 3 0.53 13.17 -5.79
CA ASN A 3 0.73 13.98 -7.00
C ASN A 3 0.65 13.17 -8.31
N PHE A 4 1.05 11.88 -8.25
CA PHE A 4 0.95 10.97 -9.38
C PHE A 4 -0.52 10.65 -9.72
N LEU A 5 -1.36 10.39 -8.72
CA LEU A 5 -2.81 10.18 -8.91
C LEU A 5 -3.51 11.39 -9.55
N ARG A 6 -3.04 12.60 -9.27
CA ARG A 6 -3.59 13.84 -9.86
C ARG A 6 -3.07 14.13 -11.27
N SER A 7 -1.99 13.47 -11.69
CA SER A 7 -1.36 13.66 -13.00
C SER A 7 -2.15 13.00 -14.15
N PRO A 8 -1.95 13.39 -15.42
CA PRO A 8 -2.58 12.74 -16.57
C PRO A 8 -2.31 11.24 -16.64
N ILE A 9 -1.09 10.82 -16.30
CA ILE A 9 -0.69 9.41 -16.28
C ILE A 9 -1.47 8.66 -15.19
N GLY A 10 -1.62 9.24 -13.99
CA GLY A 10 -2.38 8.61 -12.91
C GLY A 10 -3.86 8.46 -13.21
N ARG A 11 -4.48 9.43 -13.90
CA ARG A 11 -5.86 9.33 -14.38
C ARG A 11 -6.03 8.24 -15.43
N ALA A 12 -5.06 8.12 -16.35
CA ALA A 12 -5.03 7.03 -17.33
C ALA A 12 -4.84 5.66 -16.66
N THR A 13 -4.06 5.56 -15.59
CA THR A 13 -3.97 4.33 -14.77
C THR A 13 -5.30 3.99 -14.10
N LEU A 14 -6.03 4.99 -13.60
CA LEU A 14 -7.35 4.78 -13.00
C LEU A 14 -8.37 4.26 -14.02
N SER A 15 -8.40 4.83 -15.24
CA SER A 15 -9.32 4.38 -16.29
C SER A 15 -9.04 2.94 -16.71
N VAL A 16 -7.76 2.56 -16.85
CA VAL A 16 -7.37 1.17 -17.17
C VAL A 16 -7.76 0.20 -16.04
N ARG A 17 -7.86 0.67 -14.79
CA ARG A 17 -8.28 -0.13 -13.63
C ARG A 17 -9.79 -0.40 -13.62
N GLU A 18 -10.60 0.54 -14.10
CA GLU A 18 -12.06 0.39 -14.15
C GLU A 18 -12.48 -0.49 -15.33
N ASP A 19 -12.04 -0.15 -16.55
CA ASP A 19 -12.32 -0.94 -17.76
C ASP A 19 -11.21 -0.71 -18.80
N GLU A 20 -10.47 -1.79 -19.08
CA GLU A 20 -9.37 -1.78 -20.04
C GLU A 20 -9.85 -1.54 -21.49
N ILE A 21 -10.96 -2.17 -21.87
CA ILE A 21 -11.50 -2.12 -23.24
C ILE A 21 -12.04 -0.72 -23.51
N ALA A 22 -12.73 -0.12 -22.52
CA ALA A 22 -13.20 1.25 -22.62
C ALA A 22 -12.05 2.26 -22.67
N ALA A 23 -10.98 2.06 -21.88
CA ALA A 23 -9.81 2.94 -21.90
C ALA A 23 -9.09 2.91 -23.26
N GLU A 24 -8.95 1.72 -23.85
CA GLU A 24 -8.35 1.56 -25.18
C GLU A 24 -9.19 2.23 -26.28
N SER A 25 -10.52 2.15 -26.18
CA SER A 25 -11.47 2.77 -27.11
C SER A 25 -11.40 4.30 -27.14
N VAL A 26 -10.94 4.94 -26.05
CA VAL A 26 -10.74 6.40 -25.95
C VAL A 26 -9.30 6.80 -26.32
N GLY A 27 -8.47 5.86 -26.79
CA GLY A 27 -7.11 6.11 -27.26
C GLY A 27 -6.02 6.03 -26.19
N VAL A 28 -6.32 5.47 -25.01
CA VAL A 28 -5.30 5.24 -23.96
C VAL A 28 -4.51 3.97 -24.31
N ASN A 29 -3.20 4.07 -24.38
CA ASN A 29 -2.34 2.90 -24.56
C ASN A 29 -2.23 2.11 -23.23
N THR A 30 -3.05 1.08 -23.09
CA THR A 30 -3.18 0.23 -21.90
C THR A 30 -1.84 -0.44 -21.53
N THR A 31 -1.11 -0.97 -22.52
CA THR A 31 0.20 -1.62 -22.33
C THR A 31 1.23 -0.68 -21.71
N LYS A 32 1.39 0.54 -22.25
CA LYS A 32 2.33 1.53 -21.71
C LYS A 32 1.98 1.92 -20.28
N ILE A 33 0.70 2.14 -20.00
CA ILE A 33 0.24 2.52 -18.66
C ILE A 33 0.47 1.41 -17.64
N LYS A 34 0.21 0.15 -18.00
CA LYS A 34 0.50 -1.02 -17.15
C LYS A 34 2.00 -1.17 -16.86
N VAL A 35 2.85 -0.99 -17.87
CA VAL A 35 4.31 -1.05 -17.69
C VAL A 35 4.81 0.07 -16.78
N ILE A 36 4.32 1.30 -16.95
CA ILE A 36 4.69 2.42 -16.07
C ILE A 36 4.26 2.14 -14.62
N ALA A 37 3.03 1.65 -14.42
CA ALA A 37 2.54 1.29 -13.09
C ALA A 37 3.38 0.18 -12.45
N PHE A 38 3.75 -0.84 -13.21
CA PHE A 38 4.62 -1.92 -12.75
C PHE A 38 6.02 -1.44 -12.40
N VAL A 39 6.65 -0.62 -13.25
CA VAL A 39 7.98 -0.05 -13.00
C VAL A 39 7.98 0.81 -11.74
N PHE A 40 6.95 1.64 -11.55
CA PHE A 40 6.82 2.46 -10.34
C PHE A 40 6.70 1.59 -9.08
N GLY A 41 5.90 0.53 -9.13
CA GLY A 41 5.80 -0.47 -8.06
C GLY A 41 7.14 -1.15 -7.77
N ALA A 42 7.81 -1.66 -8.81
CA ALA A 42 9.10 -2.34 -8.70
C ALA A 42 10.20 -1.43 -8.14
N MET A 43 10.22 -0.15 -8.52
CA MET A 43 11.14 0.85 -7.95
C MET A 43 10.96 0.99 -6.45
N THR A 44 9.71 1.17 -5.99
CA THR A 44 9.42 1.32 -4.55
C THR A 44 9.73 0.04 -3.76
N ALA A 45 9.39 -1.13 -4.31
CA ALA A 45 9.70 -2.42 -3.69
C ALA A 45 11.21 -2.67 -3.61
N SER A 46 11.96 -2.27 -4.64
CA SER A 46 13.43 -2.39 -4.67
C SER A 46 14.10 -1.53 -3.60
N ILE A 47 13.64 -0.30 -3.39
CA ILE A 47 14.16 0.59 -2.34
C ILE A 47 13.89 -0.01 -0.95
N ALA A 48 12.69 -0.54 -0.72
CA ALA A 48 12.36 -1.19 0.54
C ALA A 48 13.21 -2.47 0.76
N GLY A 49 13.38 -3.28 -0.28
CA GLY A 49 14.17 -4.51 -0.23
C GLY A 49 15.66 -4.26 0.01
N SER A 50 16.26 -3.25 -0.62
CA SER A 50 17.67 -2.90 -0.43
C SER A 50 17.94 -2.38 0.98
N LEU A 51 17.02 -1.58 1.53
CA LEU A 51 17.08 -1.12 2.91
C LEU A 51 16.98 -2.30 3.90
N GLN A 52 16.07 -3.24 3.65
CA GLN A 52 15.91 -4.43 4.50
C GLN A 52 17.16 -5.32 4.46
N ALA A 53 17.75 -5.53 3.29
CA ALA A 53 18.98 -6.31 3.14
C ALA A 53 20.15 -5.67 3.90
N GLY A 54 20.26 -4.33 3.85
CA GLY A 54 21.25 -3.58 4.62
C GLY A 54 21.03 -3.66 6.14
N PHE A 55 19.79 -3.76 6.60
CA PHE A 55 19.46 -3.85 8.03
C PHE A 55 19.71 -5.25 8.62
N ILE A 56 19.35 -6.33 7.90
CA ILE A 56 19.53 -7.70 8.40
C ILE A 56 21.00 -8.16 8.25
N GLY A 57 21.73 -7.67 7.24
CA GLY A 57 23.12 -8.03 6.99
C GLY A 57 23.35 -9.44 6.43
N SER A 58 22.30 -10.27 6.37
CA SER A 58 22.30 -11.58 5.73
C SER A 58 20.96 -11.84 5.06
N VAL A 59 21.00 -12.43 3.86
CA VAL A 59 19.81 -12.74 3.06
C VAL A 59 19.70 -14.25 2.95
N VAL A 60 18.81 -14.84 3.74
CA VAL A 60 18.57 -16.30 3.77
C VAL A 60 17.23 -16.61 3.12
N PRO A 61 17.12 -17.62 2.22
CA PRO A 61 15.85 -17.96 1.56
C PRO A 61 14.70 -18.29 2.51
N LYS A 62 15.03 -18.73 3.74
CA LYS A 62 14.08 -19.04 4.81
C LYS A 62 13.25 -17.83 5.25
N ASP A 63 13.78 -16.61 5.08
CA ASP A 63 13.09 -15.37 5.47
C ASP A 63 12.14 -14.86 4.37
N TYR A 64 12.21 -15.42 3.16
CA TYR A 64 11.39 -15.02 2.01
C TYR A 64 10.37 -16.11 1.65
N THR A 65 9.59 -16.52 2.65
CA THR A 65 8.51 -17.51 2.45
C THR A 65 7.22 -16.84 1.99
N PHE A 66 6.34 -17.64 1.38
CA PHE A 66 4.99 -17.21 0.95
C PHE A 66 4.18 -16.53 2.07
N ILE A 67 4.36 -16.99 3.31
CA ILE A 67 3.70 -16.43 4.49
C ILE A 67 4.10 -14.95 4.70
N ASN A 68 5.36 -14.59 4.43
CA ASN A 68 5.82 -13.22 4.56
C ASN A 68 5.25 -12.32 3.47
N SER A 69 5.04 -12.84 2.25
CA SER A 69 4.33 -12.11 1.19
C SER A 69 2.86 -11.82 1.56
N ILE A 70 2.19 -12.78 2.21
CA ILE A 70 0.82 -12.57 2.73
C ILE A 70 0.80 -11.50 3.83
N ASN A 71 1.80 -11.46 4.71
CA ASN A 71 1.89 -10.42 5.75
C ASN A 71 1.96 -9.01 5.15
N VAL A 72 2.72 -8.83 4.06
CA VAL A 72 2.76 -7.55 3.34
C VAL A 72 1.41 -7.24 2.70
N LEU A 73 0.73 -8.23 2.10
CA LEU A 73 -0.61 -8.07 1.54
C LEU A 73 -1.64 -7.67 2.61
N ILE A 74 -1.60 -8.28 3.80
CA ILE A 74 -2.47 -7.93 4.93
C ILE A 74 -2.32 -6.45 5.27
N ILE A 75 -1.08 -5.95 5.38
CA ILE A 75 -0.83 -4.54 5.70
C ILE A 75 -1.48 -3.60 4.67
N VAL A 76 -1.32 -3.90 3.38
CA VAL A 76 -1.87 -3.08 2.28
C VAL A 76 -3.39 -3.15 2.23
N VAL A 77 -3.98 -4.34 2.37
CA VAL A 77 -5.44 -4.52 2.37
C VAL A 77 -6.08 -3.87 3.59
N PHE A 78 -5.45 -4.00 4.76
CA PHE A 78 -5.90 -3.37 6.01
C PHE A 78 -5.88 -1.84 5.91
N GLY A 79 -4.86 -1.29 5.25
CA GLY A 79 -4.77 0.14 4.95
C GLY A 79 -5.72 0.65 3.87
N GLY A 80 -6.07 -0.21 2.90
CA GLY A 80 -6.95 0.08 1.76
C GLY A 80 -6.19 0.25 0.44
N LEU A 81 -6.63 -0.45 -0.61
CA LEU A 81 -5.96 -0.54 -1.93
C LEU A 81 -5.80 0.80 -2.68
N GLY A 82 -6.46 1.87 -2.23
CA GLY A 82 -6.42 3.21 -2.83
C GLY A 82 -5.86 4.32 -1.95
N SER A 83 -5.39 4.01 -0.72
CA SER A 83 -4.95 5.04 0.25
C SER A 83 -3.55 4.77 0.78
N MET A 84 -2.62 5.64 0.38
CA MET A 84 -1.23 5.60 0.87
C MET A 84 -1.14 5.92 2.36
N THR A 85 -1.88 6.94 2.82
CA THR A 85 -1.91 7.30 4.25
C THR A 85 -2.54 6.20 5.08
N GLY A 86 -3.58 5.54 4.57
CA GLY A 86 -4.18 4.35 5.17
C GLY A 86 -3.19 3.21 5.33
N THR A 87 -2.41 2.94 4.28
CA THR A 87 -1.39 1.88 4.27
C THR A 87 -0.25 2.15 5.24
N ILE A 88 0.25 3.39 5.32
CA ILE A 88 1.33 3.76 6.26
C ILE A 88 0.86 3.62 7.70
N VAL A 89 -0.35 4.10 8.02
CA VAL A 89 -0.93 3.97 9.38
C VAL A 89 -1.15 2.49 9.72
N ALA A 90 -1.69 1.70 8.79
CA ALA A 90 -1.86 0.27 8.98
C ALA A 90 -0.51 -0.45 9.22
N ALA A 91 0.53 -0.09 8.47
CA ALA A 91 1.88 -0.65 8.64
C ALA A 91 2.44 -0.36 10.04
N ILE A 92 2.26 0.86 10.55
CA ILE A 92 2.72 1.23 11.90
C ILE A 92 1.93 0.47 12.97
N VAL A 93 0.60 0.46 12.87
CA VAL A 93 -0.28 -0.21 13.86
C VAL A 93 -0.02 -1.71 13.88
N LEU A 94 0.02 -2.36 12.72
CA LEU A 94 0.31 -3.79 12.62
C LEU A 94 1.77 -4.10 12.97
N GLY A 95 2.70 -3.17 12.75
CA GLY A 95 4.09 -3.29 13.18
C GLY A 95 4.21 -3.30 14.71
N ILE A 96 3.55 -2.36 15.39
CA ILE A 96 3.51 -2.33 16.87
C ILE A 96 2.81 -3.58 17.40
N LEU A 97 1.70 -3.99 16.78
CA LEU A 97 1.01 -5.21 17.15
C LEU A 97 1.92 -6.44 17.01
N ASN A 98 2.67 -6.57 15.91
CA ASN A 98 3.68 -7.63 15.72
C ASN A 98 4.70 -7.67 16.85
N MET A 99 5.16 -6.49 17.31
CA MET A 99 6.17 -6.37 18.36
C MET A 99 5.65 -6.82 19.72
N VAL A 100 4.39 -6.49 20.05
CA VAL A 100 3.74 -6.94 21.31
C VAL A 100 3.39 -8.43 21.26
N LEU A 101 2.97 -8.94 20.10
CA LEU A 101 2.61 -10.35 19.89
C LEU A 101 3.81 -11.27 19.62
N GLN A 102 5.04 -10.74 19.63
CA GLN A 102 6.25 -11.49 19.29
C GLN A 102 6.45 -12.76 20.13
N ASN A 103 5.92 -12.76 21.36
CA ASN A 103 6.02 -13.90 22.29
C ASN A 103 5.05 -15.06 22.00
N VAL A 104 4.07 -14.89 21.10
CA VAL A 104 3.02 -15.90 20.82
C VAL A 104 2.97 -16.23 19.32
N ALA A 105 4.05 -16.87 18.82
CA ALA A 105 4.26 -17.15 17.40
C ALA A 105 3.11 -17.93 16.73
N SER A 106 2.50 -18.89 17.41
CA SER A 106 1.46 -19.76 16.83
C SER A 106 0.11 -19.08 16.66
N ILE A 107 -0.25 -18.16 17.56
CA ILE A 107 -1.56 -17.49 17.54
C ILE A 107 -1.57 -16.30 16.55
N ARG A 108 -0.39 -15.75 16.21
CA ARG A 108 -0.22 -14.62 15.28
C ARG A 108 -0.92 -14.84 13.94
N MET A 109 -0.79 -16.03 13.37
CA MET A 109 -1.33 -16.34 12.05
C MET A 109 -2.86 -16.32 12.04
N ILE A 110 -3.48 -16.90 13.08
CA ILE A 110 -4.94 -16.93 13.23
C ILE A 110 -5.48 -15.52 13.43
N ILE A 111 -4.80 -14.71 14.25
CA ILE A 111 -5.19 -13.32 14.50
C ILE A 111 -5.14 -12.49 13.21
N TYR A 112 -4.13 -12.67 12.36
CA TYR A 112 -4.04 -11.93 11.09
C TYR A 112 -5.10 -12.34 10.07
N SER A 113 -5.38 -13.63 9.94
CA SER A 113 -6.48 -14.09 9.09
C SER A 113 -7.83 -13.56 9.56
N LEU A 114 -8.08 -13.59 10.88
CA LEU A 114 -9.31 -13.06 11.47
C LEU A 114 -9.41 -11.54 11.30
N ALA A 115 -8.32 -10.80 11.53
CA ALA A 115 -8.27 -9.35 11.35
C ALA A 115 -8.51 -8.93 9.89
N LEU A 116 -7.96 -9.67 8.93
CA LEU A 116 -8.21 -9.44 7.51
C LEU A 116 -9.70 -9.66 7.17
N ILE A 117 -10.29 -10.77 7.61
CA ILE A 117 -11.72 -11.06 7.41
C ILE A 117 -12.59 -9.98 8.03
N LEU A 118 -12.29 -9.56 9.26
CA LEU A 118 -13.00 -8.49 9.95
C LEU A 118 -12.95 -7.18 9.15
N VAL A 119 -11.79 -6.78 8.63
CA VAL A 119 -11.70 -5.56 7.82
C VAL A 119 -12.47 -5.67 6.51
N MET A 120 -12.41 -6.82 5.83
CA MET A 120 -13.20 -7.03 4.62
C MET A 120 -14.71 -6.94 4.87
N ILE A 121 -15.18 -7.43 6.03
CA ILE A 121 -16.59 -7.36 6.43
C ILE A 121 -17.00 -5.94 6.84
N PHE A 122 -16.23 -5.32 7.74
CA PHE A 122 -16.64 -4.04 8.36
C PHE A 122 -16.34 -2.83 7.49
N ARG A 123 -15.32 -2.88 6.63
CA ARG A 123 -14.92 -1.74 5.80
C ARG A 123 -14.12 -2.18 4.56
N PRO A 124 -14.78 -2.51 3.44
CA PRO A 124 -14.10 -2.96 2.20
C PRO A 124 -13.17 -1.90 1.57
N GLY A 125 -13.24 -0.65 2.03
CA GLY A 125 -12.31 0.42 1.65
C GLY A 125 -11.02 0.54 2.49
N GLY A 126 -10.83 -0.26 3.55
CA GLY A 126 -9.69 -0.19 4.48
C GLY A 126 -9.89 0.82 5.63
N LEU A 127 -8.94 0.87 6.58
CA LEU A 127 -9.01 1.66 7.82
C LEU A 127 -9.34 3.15 7.63
N LEU A 128 -8.80 3.78 6.58
CA LEU A 128 -8.99 5.20 6.27
C LEU A 128 -9.83 5.43 5.01
N GLY A 129 -10.24 4.38 4.27
CA GLY A 129 -11.02 4.53 3.04
C GLY A 129 -10.32 5.44 2.01
N THR A 130 -11.07 6.34 1.39
CA THR A 130 -10.58 7.38 0.45
C THR A 130 -10.08 8.66 1.13
N TRP A 131 -10.05 8.70 2.48
CA TRP A 131 -9.52 9.86 3.19
C TRP A 131 -8.00 9.84 3.11
N GLU A 132 -7.47 10.44 2.06
CA GLU A 132 -6.09 10.90 2.07
C GLU A 132 -6.00 12.03 3.11
N LEU A 133 -5.34 11.77 4.24
CA LEU A 133 -4.93 12.81 5.17
C LEU A 133 -3.93 13.70 4.42
N SER A 134 -4.46 14.68 3.69
CA SER A 134 -3.65 15.70 3.05
C SER A 134 -3.10 16.59 4.16
N LEU A 135 -1.88 16.28 4.60
CA LEU A 135 -1.07 17.12 5.50
C LEU A 135 -0.86 18.54 4.92
N SER A 136 -1.30 18.81 3.69
CA SER A 136 -1.40 20.13 3.08
C SER A 136 -2.32 21.09 3.85
N ARG A 137 -3.27 20.60 4.64
CA ARG A 137 -4.14 21.49 5.44
C ARG A 137 -3.44 22.01 6.70
N PHE A 138 -2.41 21.32 7.18
CA PHE A 138 -1.56 21.80 8.27
C PHE A 138 -0.52 22.81 7.78
N PHE A 139 0.10 22.59 6.60
CA PHE A 139 1.14 23.47 6.08
C PHE A 139 0.64 24.75 5.38
N LYS A 140 -0.67 24.86 5.09
CA LYS A 140 -1.24 26.10 4.50
C LYS A 140 -1.58 27.15 5.57
N LYS A 141 -1.66 26.78 6.85
CA LYS A 141 -2.02 27.69 7.94
C LYS A 141 -0.91 28.70 8.28
N ASP A 142 0.35 28.40 7.97
CA ASP A 142 1.49 29.27 8.29
C ASP A 142 1.85 30.29 7.19
N LYS A 143 1.08 30.36 6.09
CA LYS A 143 1.33 31.32 4.99
C LYS A 143 0.26 32.40 4.80
N GLU A 144 -0.75 32.48 5.67
CA GLU A 144 -1.76 33.55 5.66
C GLU A 144 -1.54 34.62 6.75
N VAL A 145 -0.36 34.64 7.39
CA VAL A 145 0.05 35.72 8.32
C VAL A 145 1.41 36.28 7.88
N ASN A 146 1.41 36.98 6.75
CA ASN A 146 2.23 38.15 6.45
C ASN A 146 1.78 38.79 5.14
#